data_AF-A0A914YXP6-F1
#
_entry.id   AF-A0A914YXP6-F1
#
_cell.length_a   1.000
_cell.length_b   1.000
_cell.length_c   1.000
_cell.angle_alpha   90.00
_cell.angle_beta   90.00
_cell.angle_gamma   90.00
#
_symmetry.space_group_name_H-M   'P 1'
#
loop_
_entity.id
_entity.type
_entity.pdbx_description
1 polymer ?
#
loop_
_entity_poly.entity_id
_entity_poly.type
_entity_poly.pdbx_seq_one_letter_code
_entity_poly.pdbx_strand_id
1 'polypeptide(L)' 'MKIIRLLWDAGFKAEMSFKANPKMLDQLQYCEGNSVPWIVIIGERELEQGVVKLREIATRTETDIPVEELTAKLAELLN' A
#
# COMPACT_ATOMS: atom_id res chain seq x y z
N MET A 1 6.18 3.96 12.68
CA MET A 1 6.21 2.88 11.68
C MET A 1 5.45 1.65 12.20
N LYS A 2 4.11 1.70 12.22
CA LYS A 2 3.28 0.57 12.72
C LYS A 2 2.75 -0.29 11.57
N ILE A 3 2.25 0.32 10.49
CA ILE A 3 1.65 -0.40 9.35
C ILE A 3 2.65 -1.28 8.61
N ILE A 4 3.84 -0.78 8.26
CA ILE A 4 4.83 -1.59 7.52
C ILE A 4 5.26 -2.83 8.32
N ARG A 5 5.31 -2.70 9.64
CA ARG A 5 5.71 -3.77 10.52
C ARG A 5 4.62 -4.83 10.66
N LEU A 6 3.35 -4.42 10.65
CA LEU A 6 2.21 -5.36 10.56
C LEU A 6 2.25 -6.17 9.26
N LEU A 7 2.55 -5.51 8.14
CA LEU A 7 2.69 -6.19 6.84
C LEU A 7 3.84 -7.20 6.86
N TRP A 8 4.99 -6.84 7.42
CA TRP A 8 6.13 -7.76 7.57
C TRP A 8 5.85 -8.91 8.55
N ASP A 9 5.15 -8.64 9.66
CA ASP A 9 4.76 -9.67 10.64
C ASP A 9 3.79 -10.68 10.02
N ALA A 10 2.89 -10.21 9.17
CA ALA A 10 2.02 -11.04 8.34
C ALA A 10 2.74 -11.74 7.16
N GLY A 11 4.06 -11.54 7.00
CA GLY A 11 4.87 -12.22 5.99
C GLY A 11 4.84 -11.58 4.59
N PHE A 12 4.25 -10.38 4.45
CA PHE A 12 4.23 -9.68 3.16
C PHE A 12 5.56 -8.97 2.89
N LYS A 13 6.03 -9.09 1.65
CA LYS A 13 7.14 -8.28 1.13
C LYS A 13 6.61 -6.88 0.78
N ALA A 14 6.48 -6.03 1.79
CA ALA A 14 6.07 -4.64 1.61
C ALA A 14 7.29 -3.72 1.66
N GLU A 15 7.32 -2.73 0.77
CA GLU A 15 8.33 -1.68 0.75
C GLU A 15 7.63 -0.32 0.80
N MET A 16 8.12 0.61 1.64
CA MET A 16 7.63 1.99 1.63
C MET A 16 8.77 2.90 1.19
N SER A 17 8.46 3.88 0.37
CA SER A 17 9.41 4.95 0.12
C SER A 17 9.49 5.88 1.33
N PHE A 18 10.66 5.96 1.93
CA PHE A 18 10.96 6.85 3.07
C PHE A 18 11.09 8.33 2.68
N LYS A 19 10.72 8.71 1.45
CA LYS A 19 10.67 10.12 1.06
C LYS A 19 9.46 10.75 1.74
N ALA A 20 9.63 11.93 2.33
CA ALA A 20 8.54 12.67 2.97
C ALA A 20 7.55 13.28 1.95
N ASN A 21 7.98 13.48 0.70
CA ASN A 21 7.13 14.01 -0.38
C ASN A 21 7.55 13.45 -1.77
N PRO A 22 7.53 12.13 -2.00
CA PRO A 22 7.74 11.59 -3.32
C PRO A 22 6.55 12.01 -4.18
N LYS A 23 6.82 12.63 -5.32
CA LYS A 23 5.75 12.87 -6.30
C LYS A 23 5.06 11.54 -6.58
N MET A 24 3.73 11.52 -6.62
CA MET A 24 2.94 10.31 -6.90
C MET A 24 3.44 9.58 -8.15
N LEU A 25 3.90 10.33 -9.15
CA LEU A 25 4.51 9.81 -10.38
C LEU A 25 5.82 9.03 -10.16
N ASP A 26 6.64 9.40 -9.18
CA ASP A 26 7.90 8.72 -8.83
C ASP A 26 7.60 7.35 -8.19
N GLN A 27 6.56 7.29 -7.36
CA GLN A 27 6.07 6.03 -6.77
C GLN A 27 5.48 5.09 -7.82
N LEU A 28 4.66 5.63 -8.74
CA LEU A 28 4.09 4.83 -9.82
C LEU A 28 5.20 4.24 -10.71
N GLN A 29 6.16 5.05 -11.14
CA GLN A 29 7.30 4.58 -11.93
C GLN A 29 8.16 3.56 -11.17
N TYR A 30 8.35 3.75 -9.86
CA TYR A 30 9.06 2.78 -9.03
C TYR A 30 8.29 1.45 -8.95
N CYS A 31 6.97 1.49 -8.77
CA CYS A 31 6.12 0.30 -8.80
C CYS A 31 6.18 -0.40 -10.16
N GLU A 32 6.10 0.34 -11.27
CA GLU A 32 6.25 -0.21 -12.62
C GLU A 32 7.62 -0.87 -12.81
N GLY A 33 8.71 -0.20 -12.40
CA GLY A 33 10.07 -0.72 -12.52
C GLY A 33 10.35 -1.95 -11.66
N ASN A 34 9.73 -2.05 -10.48
CA ASN A 34 9.84 -3.20 -9.58
C ASN A 34 8.77 -4.27 -9.83
N SER A 35 7.93 -4.11 -10.86
CA SER A 35 6.79 -5.00 -11.14
C SER A 35 5.89 -5.20 -9.92
N VAL A 36 5.63 -4.11 -9.17
CA VAL A 36 4.74 -4.10 -8.03
C VAL A 36 3.32 -3.79 -8.53
N PRO A 37 2.38 -4.76 -8.44
CA PRO A 37 1.03 -4.57 -8.96
C PRO A 37 0.14 -3.67 -8.09
N TRP A 38 0.46 -3.55 -6.79
CA TRP A 38 -0.38 -2.88 -5.79
C TRP A 38 0.38 -1.79 -5.04
N ILE A 39 -0.25 -0.63 -4.87
CA ILE A 39 0.26 0.47 -4.04
C ILE A 39 -0.73 0.79 -2.93
N VAL A 40 -0.22 0.91 -1.70
CA VAL A 40 -1.02 1.34 -0.55
C VAL A 40 -0.69 2.81 -0.26
N ILE A 41 -1.70 3.65 -0.30
CA ILE A 41 -1.62 5.09 -0.04
C ILE A 41 -2.16 5.32 1.38
N ILE A 42 -1.33 5.95 2.21
CA ILE A 42 -1.63 6.27 3.61
C ILE A 42 -1.49 7.78 3.78
N GLY A 43 -2.60 8.49 3.93
CA GLY A 43 -2.61 9.89 4.34
C GLY A 43 -2.87 10.04 5.84
N GLU A 44 -2.67 11.24 6.37
CA GLU A 44 -2.96 11.57 7.78
C GLU A 44 -4.43 11.29 8.13
N ARG A 45 -5.36 11.62 7.24
CA ARG A 45 -6.80 11.37 7.44
C ARG A 45 -7.13 9.89 7.46
N GLU A 46 -6.59 9.11 6.53
CA GLU A 46 -6.80 7.67 6.48
C GLU A 46 -6.22 6.99 7.74
N LEU A 47 -5.05 7.45 8.21
CA LEU A 47 -4.44 6.98 9.45
C LEU A 47 -5.29 7.31 10.69
N GLU A 48 -5.87 8.51 10.77
CA GLU A 48 -6.79 8.89 11.86
C GLU A 48 -8.06 8.04 11.86
N GLN A 49 -8.57 7.67 10.68
CA GLN A 49 -9.75 6.82 10.53
C GLN A 49 -9.46 5.32 10.62
N GLY A 50 -8.19 4.92 10.66
CA GLY A 50 -7.79 3.50 10.68
C GLY A 50 -8.02 2.78 9.35
N VAL A 51 -8.13 3.51 8.25
CA VAL A 51 -8.29 2.98 6.88
C VAL A 51 -7.04 3.25 6.06
N VAL A 52 -6.91 2.58 4.92
CA VAL A 52 -5.87 2.82 3.92
C VAL A 52 -6.47 2.72 2.52
N LYS A 53 -5.89 3.45 1.56
CA LYS A 53 -6.27 3.30 0.15
C LYS A 53 -5.37 2.28 -0.52
N LEU A 54 -5.94 1.17 -0.95
CA LEU A 54 -5.29 0.26 -1.86
C LEU A 54 -5.58 0.72 -3.29
N ARG A 55 -4.54 0.87 -4.09
CA ARG A 55 -4.64 1.20 -5.50
C ARG A 55 -3.90 0.16 -6.33
N GLU A 56 -4.54 -0.31 -7.39
CA GLU A 56 -3.90 -1.20 -8.35
C GLU A 56 -3.22 -0.37 -9.44
N ILE A 57 -1.98 -0.68 -9.78
CA ILE A 57 -1.26 0.00 -10.86
C ILE A 57 -1.83 -0.42 -12.23
N ALA A 58 -2.20 -1.70 -12.36
CA ALA A 58 -2.68 -2.28 -13.61
C ALA A 58 -4.07 -1.73 -14.02
N THR A 59 -5.09 -1.83 -13.16
CA THR A 59 -6.43 -1.32 -13.46
C THR A 59 -6.64 0.14 -13.08
N ARG A 60 -5.71 0.74 -12.33
CA ARG A 60 -5.85 2.10 -11.75
C ARG A 60 -7.05 2.23 -10.80
N THR A 61 -7.59 1.10 -10.33
CA THR A 61 -8.68 1.02 -9.37
C THR A 61 -8.20 1.45 -7.99
N GLU A 62 -9.01 2.22 -7.29
CA GLU A 62 -8.76 2.68 -5.92
C GLU A 62 -9.84 2.11 -5.00
N THR A 63 -9.44 1.57 -3.85
CA THR A 63 -10.34 0.97 -2.88
C THR A 63 -9.88 1.30 -1.48
N ASP A 64 -10.78 1.82 -0.67
CA ASP A 64 -10.55 2.09 0.74
C ASP A 64 -10.76 0.80 1.54
N ILE A 65 -9.73 0.35 2.26
CA ILE A 65 -9.74 -0.88 3.04
C ILE A 65 -9.30 -0.55 4.46
N PRO A 66 -9.99 -1.04 5.51
CA PRO A 66 -9.51 -0.88 6.88
C PRO A 66 -8.13 -1.54 7.05
N VAL A 67 -7.25 -0.92 7.86
CA VAL A 67 -5.88 -1.42 8.12
C VAL A 67 -5.88 -2.87 8.60
N GLU A 68 -6.92 -3.25 9.32
CA GLU A 68 -7.15 -4.59 9.86
C GLU A 68 -7.34 -5.62 8.75
N GLU A 69 -8.13 -5.28 7.72
CA GLU A 69 -8.40 -6.15 6.56
C GLU A 69 -7.37 -6.00 5.44
N LEU A 70 -6.50 -4.98 5.48
CA LEU A 70 -5.45 -4.77 4.47
C LEU A 70 -4.61 -6.03 4.28
N THR A 71 -4.18 -6.65 5.38
CA THR A 71 -3.34 -7.86 5.33
C THR A 71 -4.10 -9.04 4.70
N ALA A 72 -5.36 -9.24 5.07
CA ALA A 72 -6.21 -10.27 4.50
C ALA A 72 -6.47 -10.05 3.00
N LYS A 73 -6.76 -8.81 2.59
CA LYS A 73 -6.98 -8.45 1.19
C LYS A 73 -5.71 -8.61 0.36
N LEU A 74 -4.55 -8.18 0.87
CA LEU A 74 -3.28 -8.40 0.17
C LEU A 74 -2.94 -9.90 0.06
N ALA A 75 -3.28 -10.72 1.06
CA ALA A 75 -3.13 -12.18 0.96
C ALA A 75 -4.00 -12.74 -0.16
N GLU A 76 -5.29 -12.35 -0.21
CA GLU A 76 -6.23 -12.81 -1.24
C GLU A 76 -5.79 -12.39 -2.65
N LEU A 77 -5.18 -11.21 -2.80
CA LEU A 77 -4.73 -10.67 -4.09
C LEU A 77 -3.37 -11.20 -4.56
N LEU A 78 -2.51 -11.66 -3.64
CA LEU A 78 -1.17 -12.18 -3.95
C LEU A 78 -1.10 -13.72 -3.99
N ASN A 79 -2.19 -14.41 -3.63
CA ASN A 79 -2.31 -15.86 -3.64
C ASN A 79 -2.90 -16.38 -4.96
#